data_AF-A0A960R2X7-F1
#
_entry.id   AF-A0A960R2X7-F1
#
_cell.length_a   1.000
_cell.length_b   1.000
_cell.length_c   1.000
_cell.angle_alpha   90.00
_cell.angle_beta   90.00
_cell.angle_gamma   90.00
#
_symmetry.space_group_name_H-M   'P 1'
#
loop_
_entity.id
_entity.type
_entity.pdbx_description
1 polymer ?
#
loop_
_entity_poly.entity_id
_entity_poly.type
_entity_poly.pdbx_seq_one_letter_code
_entity_poly.pdbx_strand_id
1 'polypeptide(L)'
;MKLSRSRRSFLRQSALTLPAWNTLLNLRLAGSLAAADPTPGDYRSLVCVFFPGGIDSFNLLVPRGDAEHAEYATVRKDLALPKEELLPIVPTVDPGLTLGLHSGLSGIQTLFGEGKAAFLANVGTLVAPMSKAEFYEGSVPAPLGLFSHSDQIEQWQTSQADVRSARGWAGKAADLLKSLNASQMVPMNISLAGTNVWQSGQDTVEYSVGPEGAESLTGYDPAETSPWSLTPIRTQAIDQQLATSYDHL
;
A
#
# COMPACT_ATOMS: atom_id res chain seq x y z
N MET A 1 20.59 19.52 34.73
CA MET A 1 19.25 18.90 34.82
C MET A 1 19.35 17.45 34.33
N LYS A 2 19.47 16.47 35.22
CA LYS A 2 19.59 15.04 34.86
C LYS A 2 18.19 14.50 34.55
N LEU A 3 17.90 14.22 33.28
CA LEU A 3 16.69 13.50 32.88
C LEU A 3 16.79 12.05 33.39
N SER A 4 16.16 11.77 34.52
CA SER A 4 15.98 10.41 35.04
C SER A 4 15.01 9.64 34.13
N ARG A 5 15.53 8.93 33.12
CA ARG A 5 14.74 7.98 32.34
C ARG A 5 14.46 6.73 33.19
N SER A 6 13.21 6.51 33.56
CA SER A 6 12.82 5.33 34.34
C SER A 6 12.86 4.07 33.48
N ARG A 7 13.17 2.90 34.06
CA ARG A 7 13.16 1.60 33.37
C ARG A 7 11.83 1.32 32.64
N ARG A 8 10.71 1.83 33.17
CA ARG A 8 9.37 1.73 32.56
C ARG A 8 9.23 2.64 31.32
N SER A 9 9.86 3.81 31.32
CA SER A 9 9.93 4.69 30.14
C SER A 9 10.80 4.10 29.04
N PHE A 10 11.94 3.48 29.40
CA PHE A 10 12.79 2.75 28.45
C PHE A 10 12.04 1.55 27.85
N LEU A 11 11.40 0.70 28.67
CA LEU A 11 10.64 -0.46 28.19
C LEU A 11 9.46 -0.08 27.28
N ARG A 12 8.74 1.00 27.61
CA ARG A 12 7.67 1.56 26.75
C ARG A 12 8.22 2.08 25.41
N GLN A 13 9.36 2.76 25.42
CA GLN A 13 10.00 3.25 24.19
C GLN A 13 10.53 2.10 23.33
N SER A 14 11.14 1.07 23.94
CA SER A 14 11.59 -0.11 23.20
C SER A 14 10.43 -0.92 22.61
N ALA A 15 9.29 -1.05 23.29
CA ALA A 15 8.12 -1.75 22.76
C ALA A 15 7.50 -1.04 21.53
N LEU A 16 7.68 0.27 21.39
CA LEU A 16 7.24 1.05 20.23
C LEU A 16 8.24 1.00 19.07
N THR A 17 9.54 0.82 19.33
CA THR A 17 10.58 0.77 18.29
C THR A 17 10.88 -0.64 17.78
N LEU A 18 10.60 -1.68 18.59
CA LEU A 18 10.82 -3.07 18.24
C LEU A 18 9.99 -3.55 17.03
N PRO A 19 8.70 -3.18 16.84
CA PRO A 19 7.95 -3.60 15.67
C PRO A 19 8.54 -3.03 14.38
N ALA A 20 8.89 -1.74 14.35
CA ALA A 20 9.47 -1.11 13.16
C ALA A 20 10.86 -1.67 12.82
N TRP A 21 11.72 -1.91 13.82
CA TRP A 21 13.03 -2.53 13.58
C TRP A 21 12.93 -4.01 13.19
N ASN A 22 11.99 -4.76 13.79
CA ASN A 22 11.75 -6.16 13.45
C ASN A 22 11.15 -6.28 12.04
N THR A 23 10.24 -5.39 11.65
CA THR A 23 9.74 -5.28 10.27
C THR A 23 10.85 -4.91 9.28
N LEU A 24 11.68 -3.90 9.58
CA LEU A 24 12.80 -3.52 8.70
C LEU A 24 13.86 -4.62 8.60
N LEU A 25 14.20 -5.29 9.69
CA LEU A 25 15.13 -6.43 9.70
C LEU A 25 14.54 -7.65 8.99
N ASN A 26 13.25 -7.95 9.17
CA ASN A 26 12.56 -9.01 8.44
C ASN A 26 12.42 -8.68 6.96
N LEU A 27 12.21 -7.42 6.57
CA LEU A 27 12.17 -7.02 5.17
C LEU A 27 13.55 -7.09 4.53
N ARG A 28 14.61 -6.68 5.24
CA ARG A 28 15.99 -6.85 4.76
C ARG A 28 16.40 -8.31 4.68
N LEU A 29 16.00 -9.13 5.66
CA LEU A 29 16.27 -10.57 5.67
C LEU A 29 15.46 -11.29 4.59
N ALA A 30 14.16 -11.00 4.47
CA ALA A 30 13.31 -11.49 3.39
C ALA A 30 13.82 -11.06 2.02
N GLY A 31 14.35 -9.84 1.91
CA GLY A 31 15.10 -9.36 0.76
C GLY A 31 16.30 -10.23 0.44
N SER A 32 17.20 -10.42 1.42
CA SER A 32 18.40 -11.24 1.23
C SER A 32 18.09 -12.72 0.92
N LEU A 33 16.96 -13.24 1.39
CA LEU A 33 16.48 -14.59 1.09
C LEU A 33 15.78 -14.66 -0.29
N ALA A 34 15.08 -13.61 -0.71
CA ALA A 34 14.47 -13.51 -2.03
C ALA A 34 15.51 -13.30 -3.16
N ALA A 35 16.72 -12.85 -2.80
CA ALA A 35 17.85 -12.72 -3.71
C ALA A 35 18.75 -13.97 -3.77
N ALA A 36 18.55 -14.93 -2.88
CA ALA A 36 19.07 -16.27 -3.12
C ALA A 36 18.25 -16.88 -4.26
N ASP A 37 18.91 -17.63 -5.15
CA ASP A 37 18.18 -18.39 -6.17
C ASP A 37 17.06 -19.18 -5.47
N PRO A 38 15.78 -18.97 -5.86
CA PRO A 38 14.70 -19.66 -5.21
C PRO A 38 14.97 -21.15 -5.33
N THR A 39 14.98 -21.86 -4.21
CA THR A 39 15.00 -23.32 -4.23
C THR A 39 13.90 -23.78 -5.18
N PRO A 40 14.19 -24.64 -6.17
CA PRO A 40 13.21 -25.04 -7.18
C PRO A 40 11.90 -25.47 -6.50
N GLY A 41 10.83 -24.68 -6.72
CA GLY A 41 9.50 -24.91 -6.11
C GLY A 41 9.08 -23.99 -4.95
N ASP A 42 9.91 -23.08 -4.45
CA ASP A 42 9.56 -22.15 -3.34
C ASP A 42 9.39 -20.68 -3.79
N TYR A 43 8.98 -20.46 -5.05
CA TYR A 43 8.65 -19.12 -5.52
C TYR A 43 7.38 -18.60 -4.82
N ARG A 44 7.49 -17.42 -4.20
CA ARG A 44 6.38 -16.73 -3.53
C ARG A 44 6.18 -15.37 -4.17
N SER A 45 4.96 -15.10 -4.62
CA SER A 45 4.54 -13.78 -5.07
C SER A 45 3.41 -13.25 -4.19
N LEU A 46 3.49 -11.95 -3.90
CA LEU A 46 2.38 -11.20 -3.30
C LEU A 46 1.70 -10.40 -4.40
N VAL A 47 0.39 -10.60 -4.56
CA VAL A 47 -0.45 -9.81 -5.46
C VAL A 47 -1.36 -8.93 -4.62
N CYS A 48 -1.19 -7.62 -4.74
CA CYS A 48 -2.06 -6.64 -4.09
C CYS A 48 -3.09 -6.13 -5.10
N VAL A 49 -4.38 -6.32 -4.81
CA VAL A 49 -5.47 -5.77 -5.61
C VAL A 49 -6.09 -4.62 -4.83
N PHE A 50 -6.04 -3.42 -5.41
CA PHE A 50 -6.60 -2.22 -4.81
C PHE A 50 -7.86 -1.77 -5.57
N PHE A 51 -8.93 -1.46 -4.85
CA PHE A 51 -10.21 -1.02 -5.43
C PHE A 51 -10.46 0.46 -5.12
N PRO A 52 -10.16 1.41 -6.05
CA PRO A 52 -10.33 2.85 -5.83
C PRO A 52 -11.80 3.27 -5.89
N GLY A 53 -12.58 2.92 -4.87
CA GLY A 53 -14.01 3.28 -4.75
C GLY A 53 -14.98 2.24 -5.32
N GLY A 54 -14.48 1.16 -5.92
CA GLY A 54 -15.31 0.12 -6.57
C GLY A 54 -15.83 -0.99 -5.66
N ILE A 55 -15.60 -0.92 -4.33
CA ILE A 55 -15.98 -1.97 -3.38
C ILE A 55 -16.78 -1.39 -2.22
N ASP A 56 -18.04 -1.82 -2.10
CA ASP A 56 -18.83 -1.56 -0.90
C ASP A 56 -18.54 -2.67 0.13
N SER A 57 -17.60 -2.40 1.03
CA SER A 57 -17.17 -3.38 2.04
C SER A 57 -18.31 -3.85 2.96
N PHE A 58 -19.33 -3.02 3.20
CA PHE A 58 -20.49 -3.38 4.01
C PHE A 58 -21.43 -4.34 3.29
N ASN A 59 -21.43 -4.37 1.96
CA ASN A 59 -22.14 -5.38 1.18
C ASN A 59 -21.26 -6.58 0.83
N LEU A 60 -19.95 -6.51 1.09
CA LEU A 60 -19.02 -7.63 0.90
C LEU A 60 -19.09 -8.63 2.05
N LEU A 61 -18.94 -8.14 3.28
CA LEU A 61 -18.93 -8.94 4.51
C LEU A 61 -20.03 -8.42 5.44
N VAL A 62 -21.11 -9.19 5.56
CA VAL A 62 -22.38 -8.75 6.15
C VAL A 62 -22.69 -9.57 7.41
N PRO A 63 -23.13 -8.94 8.52
CA PRO A 63 -23.70 -9.66 9.65
C PRO A 63 -24.96 -10.43 9.24
N ARG A 64 -25.07 -11.67 9.69
CA ARG A 64 -26.23 -12.57 9.48
C ARG A 64 -26.99 -12.90 10.76
N GLY A 65 -26.50 -12.48 11.93
CA GLY A 65 -27.26 -12.58 13.17
C GLY A 65 -28.50 -11.69 13.11
N ASP A 66 -29.59 -12.09 13.77
CA ASP A 66 -30.89 -11.39 13.60
C ASP A 66 -30.84 -9.93 14.07
N ALA A 67 -30.19 -9.67 15.20
CA ALA A 67 -30.07 -8.32 15.75
C ALA A 67 -29.12 -7.45 14.91
N GLU A 68 -27.97 -8.01 14.53
CA GLU A 68 -26.91 -7.28 13.81
C GLU A 68 -27.28 -7.06 12.34
N HIS A 69 -27.98 -8.01 11.71
CA HIS A 69 -28.52 -7.83 10.37
C HIS A 69 -29.64 -6.78 10.37
N ALA A 70 -30.50 -6.75 11.40
CA ALA A 70 -31.52 -5.70 11.54
C ALA A 70 -30.90 -4.30 11.73
N GLU A 71 -29.81 -4.17 12.50
CA GLU A 71 -29.05 -2.92 12.60
C GLU A 71 -28.44 -2.54 11.24
N TYR A 72 -27.78 -3.49 10.58
CA TYR A 72 -27.24 -3.31 9.23
C TYR A 72 -28.32 -2.83 8.25
N ALA A 73 -29.49 -3.47 8.22
CA ALA A 73 -30.60 -3.11 7.35
C ALA A 73 -31.15 -1.70 7.66
N THR A 74 -31.20 -1.33 8.94
CA THR A 74 -31.63 0.02 9.38
C THR A 74 -30.67 1.10 8.89
N VAL A 75 -29.36 0.87 8.97
CA VAL A 75 -28.33 1.83 8.54
C VAL A 75 -28.26 1.90 7.01
N ARG A 76 -28.35 0.75 6.33
CA ARG A 76 -28.14 0.64 4.87
C ARG A 76 -29.39 0.92 4.04
N LYS A 77 -30.58 0.81 4.64
CA LYS A 77 -31.88 1.06 4.00
C LYS A 77 -32.00 0.26 2.69
N ASP A 78 -32.25 0.94 1.57
CA ASP A 78 -32.48 0.33 0.26
C ASP A 78 -31.24 -0.40 -0.31
N LEU A 79 -30.04 -0.19 0.26
CA LEU A 79 -28.81 -0.89 -0.12
C LEU A 79 -28.56 -2.17 0.68
N ALA A 80 -29.41 -2.48 1.65
CA ALA A 80 -29.29 -3.68 2.48
C ALA A 80 -29.56 -4.94 1.66
N LEU A 81 -28.77 -5.98 1.91
CA LEU A 81 -28.94 -7.29 1.28
C LEU A 81 -29.86 -8.17 2.16
N PRO A 82 -30.86 -8.86 1.60
CA PRO A 82 -31.65 -9.84 2.32
C PRO A 82 -30.78 -10.93 2.94
N LYS A 83 -31.09 -11.35 4.16
CA LYS A 83 -30.26 -12.31 4.92
C LYS A 83 -30.17 -13.68 4.23
N GLU A 84 -31.21 -14.02 3.48
CA GLU A 84 -31.37 -15.26 2.72
C GLU A 84 -30.48 -15.29 1.47
N GLU A 85 -30.10 -14.13 0.93
CA GLU A 85 -29.22 -14.02 -0.23
C GLU A 85 -27.72 -14.08 0.15
N LEU A 86 -27.41 -13.94 1.44
CA LEU A 86 -26.05 -13.95 1.94
C LEU A 86 -25.50 -15.37 2.05
N LEU A 87 -24.29 -15.56 1.52
CA LEU A 87 -23.54 -16.81 1.59
C LEU A 87 -22.93 -16.97 2.99
N PRO A 88 -23.32 -17.97 3.80
CA PRO A 88 -22.73 -18.18 5.13
C PRO A 88 -21.22 -18.39 5.06
N ILE A 89 -20.49 -17.82 6.02
CA ILE A 89 -19.10 -18.22 6.31
C ILE A 89 -18.97 -18.56 7.78
N VAL A 90 -18.04 -19.45 8.12
CA VAL A 90 -17.74 -19.86 9.50
C VAL A 90 -16.28 -19.53 9.79
N PRO A 91 -16.00 -18.38 10.42
CA PRO A 91 -14.63 -18.00 10.76
C PRO A 91 -13.96 -18.98 11.71
N THR A 92 -12.68 -19.26 11.50
CA THR A 92 -11.88 -20.11 12.41
C THR A 92 -11.67 -19.43 13.78
N VAL A 93 -11.58 -18.10 13.79
CA VAL A 93 -11.56 -17.28 15.00
C VAL A 93 -12.93 -16.63 15.12
N ASP A 94 -13.68 -17.01 16.15
CA ASP A 94 -15.02 -16.48 16.38
C ASP A 94 -14.96 -14.97 16.67
N PRO A 95 -15.54 -14.11 15.79
CA PRO A 95 -15.59 -12.68 16.02
C PRO A 95 -16.74 -12.27 16.96
N GLY A 96 -17.52 -13.22 17.49
CA GLY A 96 -18.76 -12.97 18.21
C GLY A 96 -19.92 -12.57 17.29
N LEU A 97 -19.79 -12.83 15.98
CA LEU A 97 -20.74 -12.44 14.95
C LEU A 97 -20.96 -13.58 13.96
N THR A 98 -22.22 -13.85 13.62
CA THR A 98 -22.55 -14.67 12.46
C THR A 98 -22.36 -13.81 11.21
N LEU A 99 -21.53 -14.25 10.26
CA LEU A 99 -21.17 -13.47 9.06
C LEU A 99 -21.59 -14.19 7.78
N GLY A 100 -21.71 -13.41 6.71
CA GLY A 100 -21.86 -13.92 5.35
C GLY A 100 -21.32 -12.98 4.30
N LEU A 101 -21.21 -13.51 3.09
CA LEU A 101 -20.70 -12.80 1.93
C LEU A 101 -21.82 -12.51 0.93
N HIS A 102 -21.61 -11.49 0.10
CA HIS A 102 -22.45 -11.24 -1.07
C HIS A 102 -22.60 -12.51 -1.94
N SER A 103 -23.79 -12.74 -2.52
CA SER A 103 -24.10 -13.91 -3.38
C SER A 103 -23.12 -14.13 -4.54
N GLY A 104 -22.64 -13.05 -5.13
CA GLY A 104 -21.59 -13.05 -6.16
C GLY A 104 -20.18 -13.49 -5.73
N LEU A 105 -19.93 -13.75 -4.45
CA LEU A 105 -18.61 -14.09 -3.89
C LEU A 105 -18.45 -15.57 -3.53
N SER A 106 -19.16 -16.46 -4.23
CA SER A 106 -19.07 -17.91 -4.00
C SER A 106 -17.63 -18.46 -4.11
N GLY A 107 -16.82 -17.93 -5.02
CA GLY A 107 -15.39 -18.29 -5.12
C GLY A 107 -14.60 -17.94 -3.86
N ILE A 108 -14.84 -16.76 -3.28
CA ILE A 108 -14.20 -16.34 -2.02
C ILE A 108 -14.73 -17.15 -0.84
N GLN A 109 -16.03 -17.47 -0.83
CA GLN A 109 -16.62 -18.35 0.19
C GLN A 109 -15.93 -19.72 0.22
N THR A 110 -15.72 -20.34 -0.95
CA THR A 110 -15.00 -21.61 -1.08
C THR A 110 -13.58 -21.49 -0.55
N LEU A 111 -12.82 -20.46 -0.98
CA LEU A 111 -11.45 -20.24 -0.50
C LEU A 111 -11.40 -20.02 1.02
N PHE A 112 -12.37 -19.31 1.59
CA PHE A 112 -12.47 -19.11 3.02
C PHE A 112 -12.73 -20.43 3.76
N GLY A 113 -13.67 -21.25 3.27
CA GLY A 113 -13.96 -22.58 3.81
C GLY A 113 -12.77 -23.55 3.72
N GLU A 114 -11.89 -23.37 2.73
CA GLU A 114 -10.63 -24.12 2.59
C GLU A 114 -9.47 -23.56 3.43
N GLY A 115 -9.66 -22.46 4.17
CA GLY A 115 -8.59 -21.80 4.93
C GLY A 115 -7.58 -21.06 4.06
N LYS A 116 -7.93 -20.73 2.81
CA LYS A 116 -7.10 -20.01 1.82
C LYS A 116 -7.48 -18.55 1.64
N ALA A 117 -8.50 -18.07 2.37
CA ALA A 117 -8.86 -16.66 2.43
C ALA A 117 -9.10 -16.25 3.89
N ALA A 118 -8.77 -15.00 4.20
CA ALA A 118 -9.01 -14.39 5.50
C ALA A 118 -9.53 -12.96 5.31
N PHE A 119 -10.42 -12.54 6.21
CA PHE A 119 -10.88 -11.17 6.28
C PHE A 119 -10.21 -10.45 7.44
N LEU A 120 -9.70 -9.25 7.18
CA LEU A 120 -9.26 -8.33 8.21
C LEU A 120 -10.22 -7.14 8.22
N ALA A 121 -11.12 -7.14 9.20
CA ALA A 121 -12.13 -6.10 9.39
C ALA A 121 -11.62 -4.99 10.33
N ASN A 122 -12.34 -3.87 10.38
CA ASN A 122 -12.03 -2.73 11.26
C ASN A 122 -10.62 -2.15 11.04
N VAL A 123 -10.16 -2.14 9.78
CA VAL A 123 -8.88 -1.56 9.40
C VAL A 123 -9.09 -0.18 8.82
N GLY A 124 -8.25 0.75 9.23
CA GLY A 124 -8.19 2.10 8.69
C GLY A 124 -6.82 2.71 8.94
N THR A 125 -6.58 3.84 8.33
CA THR A 125 -5.35 4.61 8.55
C THR A 125 -5.46 5.32 9.90
N LEU A 126 -4.50 5.04 10.80
CA LEU A 126 -4.46 5.63 12.14
C LEU A 126 -3.05 6.14 12.42
N VAL A 127 -2.95 7.30 13.08
CA VAL A 127 -1.68 7.87 13.57
C VAL A 127 -1.39 7.34 14.98
N ALA A 128 -2.43 7.15 15.78
CA ALA A 128 -2.38 6.59 17.13
C ALA A 128 -3.72 5.88 17.43
N PRO A 129 -3.76 4.98 18.43
CA PRO A 129 -5.02 4.49 18.96
C PRO A 129 -5.94 5.66 19.34
N MET A 130 -7.17 5.65 18.84
CA MET A 130 -8.13 6.75 18.97
C MET A 130 -9.53 6.21 19.18
N SER A 131 -10.22 6.73 20.19
CA SER A 131 -11.65 6.52 20.38
C SER A 131 -12.48 7.62 19.71
N LYS A 132 -13.78 7.36 19.54
CA LYS A 132 -14.74 8.34 19.00
C LYS A 132 -14.81 9.61 19.84
N ALA A 133 -14.76 9.49 21.18
CA ALA A 133 -14.80 10.65 22.07
C ALA A 133 -13.52 11.50 21.93
N GLU A 134 -12.35 10.86 21.95
CA GLU A 134 -11.06 11.55 21.78
C GLU A 134 -10.95 12.24 20.42
N PHE A 135 -11.54 11.65 19.36
CA PHE A 135 -11.65 12.28 18.05
C PHE A 135 -12.43 13.60 18.11
N TYR A 136 -13.63 13.60 18.72
CA TYR A 136 -14.47 14.81 18.81
C TYR A 136 -13.89 15.86 19.75
N GLU A 137 -13.18 15.43 20.79
CA GLU A 137 -12.49 16.34 21.72
C GLU A 137 -11.19 16.89 21.14
N GLY A 138 -10.64 16.26 20.09
CA GLY A 138 -9.35 16.64 19.50
C GLY A 138 -8.15 16.33 20.40
N SER A 139 -8.28 15.34 21.30
CA SER A 139 -7.26 15.03 22.32
C SER A 139 -6.17 14.09 21.83
N VAL A 140 -6.36 13.45 20.67
CA VAL A 140 -5.40 12.54 20.01
C VAL A 140 -5.24 12.95 18.54
N PRO A 141 -4.03 12.91 17.96
CA PRO A 141 -3.82 13.27 16.55
C PRO A 141 -4.59 12.34 15.60
N ALA A 142 -5.45 12.94 14.78
CA ALA A 142 -6.17 12.25 13.72
C ALA A 142 -5.32 12.16 12.44
N PRO A 143 -5.59 11.17 11.56
CA PRO A 143 -5.04 11.17 10.21
C PRO A 143 -5.33 12.48 9.48
N LEU A 144 -4.35 12.96 8.72
CA LEU A 144 -4.52 14.14 7.90
C LEU A 144 -5.59 13.87 6.82
N GLY A 145 -6.57 14.75 6.68
CA GLY A 145 -7.64 14.53 5.70
C GLY A 145 -8.51 13.31 6.02
N LEU A 146 -8.72 12.96 7.29
CA LEU A 146 -9.70 11.94 7.67
C LEU A 146 -11.05 12.23 6.98
N PHE A 147 -11.68 11.19 6.43
CA PHE A 147 -12.89 11.22 5.57
C PHE A 147 -12.67 11.66 4.12
N SER A 148 -11.45 12.02 3.72
CA SER A 148 -11.11 12.24 2.32
C SER A 148 -10.67 10.93 1.67
N HIS A 149 -11.39 10.50 0.62
CA HIS A 149 -11.03 9.31 -0.13
C HIS A 149 -9.61 9.41 -0.70
N SER A 150 -9.24 10.56 -1.29
CA SER A 150 -7.91 10.71 -1.89
C SER A 150 -6.79 10.66 -0.85
N ASP A 151 -6.96 11.34 0.29
CA ASP A 151 -5.94 11.33 1.34
C ASP A 151 -5.83 9.90 1.94
N GLN A 152 -6.93 9.19 2.16
CA GLN A 152 -6.88 7.82 2.67
C GLN A 152 -6.24 6.83 1.68
N ILE A 153 -6.46 6.99 0.36
CA ILE A 153 -5.77 6.20 -0.66
C ILE A 153 -4.26 6.44 -0.60
N GLU A 154 -3.83 7.70 -0.53
CA GLU A 154 -2.42 8.07 -0.41
C GLU A 154 -1.79 7.46 0.85
N GLN A 155 -2.49 7.49 1.98
CA GLN A 155 -2.01 6.91 3.24
C GLN A 155 -1.83 5.39 3.16
N TRP A 156 -2.68 4.67 2.44
CA TRP A 156 -2.49 3.24 2.17
C TRP A 156 -1.28 2.95 1.28
N GLN A 157 -1.00 3.82 0.30
CA GLN A 157 0.14 3.68 -0.61
C GLN A 157 1.47 4.08 0.03
N THR A 158 1.45 5.06 0.95
CA THR A 158 2.65 5.61 1.61
C THR A 158 2.92 5.00 2.98
N SER A 159 1.91 4.38 3.58
CA SER A 159 1.90 3.92 4.97
C SER A 159 2.18 5.03 5.99
N GLN A 160 1.84 6.28 5.66
CA GLN A 160 2.00 7.46 6.52
C GLN A 160 0.65 8.16 6.62
N ALA A 161 0.08 8.25 7.82
CA ALA A 161 -1.27 8.78 8.05
C ALA A 161 -1.31 10.25 8.46
N ASP A 162 -0.17 10.82 8.85
CA ASP A 162 -0.02 12.16 9.45
C ASP A 162 0.59 13.20 8.50
N VAL A 163 1.18 12.76 7.38
CA VAL A 163 1.84 13.62 6.39
C VAL A 163 1.44 13.25 4.97
N ARG A 164 1.43 14.23 4.06
CA ARG A 164 1.35 13.97 2.62
C ARG A 164 2.73 13.62 2.11
N SER A 165 2.82 12.54 1.34
CA SER A 165 4.09 12.02 0.86
C SER A 165 3.94 11.51 -0.56
N ALA A 166 4.80 11.98 -1.45
CA ALA A 166 4.89 11.41 -2.79
C ALA A 166 5.65 10.07 -2.82
N ARG A 167 5.98 9.48 -1.65
CA ARG A 167 6.83 8.29 -1.53
C ARG A 167 6.07 7.11 -0.91
N GLY A 168 5.84 6.10 -1.72
CA GLY A 168 5.14 4.87 -1.37
C GLY A 168 6.01 3.83 -0.68
N TRP A 169 5.36 2.88 -0.02
CA TRP A 169 6.08 1.82 0.68
C TRP A 169 6.74 0.80 -0.28
N ALA A 170 6.23 0.60 -1.50
CA ALA A 170 6.87 -0.29 -2.47
C ALA A 170 8.14 0.35 -3.07
N GLY A 171 8.13 1.66 -3.32
CA GLY A 171 9.34 2.41 -3.67
C GLY A 171 10.41 2.37 -2.57
N LYS A 172 10.02 2.62 -1.32
CA LYS A 172 10.92 2.49 -0.16
C LYS A 172 11.45 1.06 0.01
N ALA A 173 10.64 0.04 -0.27
CA ALA A 173 11.09 -1.35 -0.27
C ALA A 173 12.12 -1.57 -1.38
N ALA A 174 11.90 -1.06 -2.59
CA ALA A 174 12.87 -1.15 -3.68
C ALA A 174 14.20 -0.47 -3.30
N ASP A 175 14.18 0.69 -2.64
CA ASP A 175 15.41 1.36 -2.15
C ASP A 175 16.21 0.48 -1.17
N LEU A 176 15.53 -0.24 -0.28
CA LEU A 176 16.17 -1.14 0.68
C LEU A 176 16.71 -2.41 0.02
N LEU A 177 16.11 -2.83 -1.10
CA LEU A 177 16.41 -4.08 -1.80
C LEU A 177 17.28 -3.87 -3.04
N LYS A 178 17.57 -2.62 -3.43
CA LYS A 178 18.29 -2.30 -4.67
C LYS A 178 19.65 -2.99 -4.81
N SER A 179 20.35 -3.25 -3.70
CA SER A 179 21.64 -3.96 -3.72
C SER A 179 21.55 -5.41 -4.20
N LEU A 180 20.35 -5.98 -4.16
CA LEU A 180 20.07 -7.35 -4.62
C LEU A 180 19.89 -7.41 -6.13
N ASN A 181 19.64 -6.26 -6.76
CA ASN A 181 19.57 -6.11 -8.20
C ASN A 181 20.87 -5.49 -8.73
N ALA A 182 21.95 -6.26 -8.60
CA ALA A 182 23.30 -5.81 -8.97
C ALA A 182 23.44 -5.47 -10.46
N SER A 183 22.55 -6.01 -11.32
CA SER A 183 22.44 -5.67 -12.73
C SER A 183 21.19 -4.81 -12.95
N GLN A 184 21.34 -3.48 -12.88
CA GLN A 184 20.25 -2.50 -13.04
C GLN A 184 19.66 -2.43 -14.46
N MET A 185 19.87 -3.46 -15.29
CA MET A 185 19.27 -3.57 -16.62
C MET A 185 17.73 -3.58 -16.55
N VAL A 186 17.18 -4.15 -15.48
CA VAL A 186 15.73 -4.16 -15.22
C VAL A 186 15.47 -3.45 -13.89
N PRO A 187 14.63 -2.42 -13.87
CA PRO A 187 14.30 -1.69 -12.65
C PRO A 187 13.50 -2.56 -11.68
N MET A 188 13.68 -2.30 -10.38
CA MET A 188 13.00 -3.04 -9.31
C MET A 188 11.47 -2.87 -9.33
N ASN A 189 11.01 -1.72 -9.82
CA ASN A 189 9.59 -1.38 -9.94
C ASN A 189 9.25 -1.12 -11.40
N ILE A 190 8.18 -1.75 -11.89
CA ILE A 190 7.62 -1.53 -13.23
C ILE A 190 6.16 -1.14 -13.06
N SER A 191 5.75 -0.08 -13.74
CA SER A 191 4.35 0.33 -13.86
C SER A 191 3.87 0.12 -15.29
N LEU A 192 2.64 -0.35 -15.44
CA LEU A 192 1.97 -0.47 -16.74
C LEU A 192 0.91 0.63 -16.96
N ALA A 193 0.81 1.57 -16.01
CA ALA A 193 -0.28 2.55 -15.95
C ALA A 193 0.20 3.96 -15.58
N GLY A 194 1.44 4.32 -15.95
CA GLY A 194 1.99 5.64 -15.65
C GLY A 194 2.64 5.72 -14.27
N THR A 195 3.01 6.95 -13.90
CA THR A 195 3.69 7.21 -12.62
C THR A 195 2.74 7.06 -11.44
N ASN A 196 3.21 6.53 -10.31
CA ASN A 196 2.37 6.32 -9.13
C ASN A 196 3.12 6.47 -7.80
N VAL A 197 2.42 6.99 -6.79
CA VAL A 197 2.99 7.20 -5.45
C VAL A 197 3.46 5.89 -4.82
N TRP A 198 2.73 4.80 -4.99
CA TRP A 198 3.03 3.51 -4.35
C TRP A 198 4.43 2.99 -4.66
N GLN A 199 4.88 3.12 -5.92
CA GLN A 199 6.18 2.63 -6.39
C GLN A 199 7.31 3.67 -6.32
N SER A 200 7.00 4.93 -5.97
CA SER A 200 7.99 6.00 -5.84
C SER A 200 8.73 5.95 -4.50
N GLY A 201 10.05 5.88 -4.54
CA GLY A 201 10.96 5.82 -3.39
C GLY A 201 11.72 7.12 -3.13
N GLN A 202 12.77 7.01 -2.33
CA GLN A 202 13.77 8.07 -2.13
C GLN A 202 14.70 8.16 -3.34
N ASP A 203 15.28 7.02 -3.74
CA ASP A 203 16.29 6.95 -4.81
C ASP A 203 15.78 6.15 -6.03
N THR A 204 14.72 5.36 -5.84
CA THR A 204 14.13 4.49 -6.86
C THR A 204 12.80 5.04 -7.30
N VAL A 205 12.57 5.06 -8.61
CA VAL A 205 11.26 5.32 -9.22
C VAL A 205 10.89 4.13 -10.10
N GLU A 206 9.61 3.97 -10.35
CA GLU A 206 9.10 2.99 -11.30
C GLU A 206 9.57 3.28 -12.72
N TYR A 207 9.77 2.21 -13.46
CA TYR A 207 9.83 2.27 -14.91
C TYR A 207 8.43 2.11 -15.47
N SER A 208 7.90 3.21 -16.01
CA SER A 208 6.58 3.23 -16.59
C SER A 208 6.62 2.80 -18.06
N VAL A 209 5.79 1.82 -18.40
CA VAL A 209 5.60 1.31 -19.75
C VAL A 209 4.13 1.44 -20.11
N GLY A 210 3.82 2.07 -21.23
CA GLY A 210 2.47 2.16 -21.76
C GLY A 210 2.17 1.06 -22.79
N PRO A 211 0.95 1.00 -23.35
CA PRO A 211 0.60 0.09 -24.44
C PRO A 211 1.49 0.22 -25.68
N GLU A 212 2.08 1.41 -25.89
CA GLU A 212 3.00 1.72 -26.99
C GLU A 212 4.47 1.43 -26.65
N GLY A 213 4.73 0.88 -25.46
CA GLY A 213 6.08 0.61 -24.97
C GLY A 213 6.57 1.66 -23.97
N ALA A 214 7.90 1.75 -23.84
CA ALA A 214 8.53 2.68 -22.92
C ALA A 214 8.35 4.12 -23.40
N GLU A 215 7.99 5.01 -22.48
CA GLU A 215 7.90 6.44 -22.78
C GLU A 215 9.28 6.97 -23.17
N SER A 216 9.39 7.44 -24.41
CA SER A 216 10.64 8.01 -24.95
C SER A 216 10.63 9.53 -24.83
N LEU A 217 11.82 10.13 -24.72
CA LEU A 217 11.95 11.58 -24.71
C LEU A 217 11.64 12.16 -26.09
N THR A 218 10.55 12.92 -26.20
CA THR A 218 10.17 13.57 -27.47
C THR A 218 11.22 14.56 -27.93
N GLY A 219 11.75 14.37 -29.15
CA GLY A 219 12.77 15.25 -29.72
C GLY A 219 14.16 15.09 -29.10
N TYR A 220 14.43 13.91 -28.52
CA TYR A 220 15.75 13.46 -28.09
C TYR A 220 16.24 12.39 -29.06
N ASP A 221 17.34 12.67 -29.74
CA ASP A 221 18.07 11.69 -30.53
C ASP A 221 19.57 12.04 -30.47
N PRO A 222 20.41 11.20 -29.83
CA PRO A 222 21.84 11.45 -29.75
C PRO A 222 22.58 11.17 -31.07
N ALA A 223 21.94 10.51 -32.04
CA ALA A 223 22.51 10.23 -33.37
C ALA A 223 22.17 11.32 -34.40
N GLU A 224 21.20 12.19 -34.14
CA GLU A 224 20.82 13.29 -35.03
C GLU A 224 21.87 14.42 -34.96
N THR A 225 22.45 14.78 -36.11
CA THR A 225 23.50 15.80 -36.22
C THR A 225 23.17 16.91 -37.21
N SER A 226 21.97 16.93 -37.79
CA SER A 226 21.59 17.91 -38.81
C SER A 226 21.54 19.33 -38.24
N PRO A 227 22.24 20.30 -38.87
CA PRO A 227 22.21 21.70 -38.43
C PRO A 227 20.86 22.39 -38.72
N TRP A 228 19.98 21.74 -39.47
CA TRP A 228 18.63 22.23 -39.80
C TRP A 228 17.56 21.68 -38.85
N SER A 229 17.93 20.81 -37.92
CA SER A 229 17.04 20.25 -36.90
C SER A 229 17.27 20.94 -35.55
N LEU A 230 16.21 21.10 -34.76
CA LEU A 230 16.32 21.55 -33.37
C LEU A 230 16.67 20.39 -32.41
N THR A 231 16.58 19.14 -32.87
CA THR A 231 16.84 17.94 -32.08
C THR A 231 18.24 17.94 -31.44
N PRO A 232 19.35 18.26 -32.13
CA PRO A 232 20.68 18.23 -31.50
C PRO A 232 20.80 19.20 -30.30
N ILE A 233 20.25 20.41 -30.43
CA ILE A 233 20.25 21.41 -29.35
C ILE A 233 19.34 20.96 -28.21
N ARG A 234 18.20 20.32 -28.50
CA ARG A 234 17.31 19.75 -27.48
C ARG A 234 17.96 18.58 -26.74
N THR A 235 18.57 17.64 -27.46
CA THR A 235 19.35 16.52 -26.88
C THR A 235 20.42 17.08 -25.94
N GLN A 236 21.22 18.06 -26.39
CA GLN A 236 22.25 18.68 -25.56
C GLN A 236 21.67 19.37 -24.31
N ALA A 237 20.55 20.10 -24.44
CA ALA A 237 19.90 20.75 -23.31
C ALA A 237 19.36 19.74 -22.29
N ILE A 238 18.75 18.65 -22.77
CA ILE A 238 18.26 17.55 -21.93
C ILE A 238 19.44 16.87 -21.22
N ASP A 239 20.51 16.53 -21.93
CA ASP A 239 21.70 15.92 -21.32
C ASP A 239 22.33 16.83 -20.26
N GLN A 240 22.37 18.15 -20.49
CA GLN A 240 22.83 19.12 -19.49
C GLN A 240 21.93 19.16 -18.25
N GLN A 241 20.61 19.09 -18.44
CA GLN A 241 19.67 19.01 -17.32
C GLN A 241 19.83 17.70 -16.53
N LEU A 242 20.00 16.58 -17.20
CA LEU A 242 20.20 15.26 -16.58
C LEU A 242 21.58 15.12 -15.90
N ALA A 243 22.61 15.77 -16.45
CA ALA A 243 23.96 15.78 -15.87
C ALA A 243 24.08 16.68 -14.63
N THR A 244 23.07 17.51 -14.34
CA THR A 244 23.06 18.37 -13.16
C THR A 244 22.76 17.54 -11.91
N SER A 245 23.78 17.27 -11.09
CA SER A 245 23.61 16.67 -9.76
C SER A 245 23.12 17.71 -8.77
N TYR A 246 21.94 17.51 -8.21
CA TYR A 246 21.44 18.35 -7.11
C TYR A 246 22.00 17.82 -5.77
N ASP A 247 23.09 18.42 -5.28
CA ASP A 247 23.72 18.07 -3.99
C ASP A 247 22.99 18.63 -2.75
N HIS A 248 21.77 19.14 -2.90
CA HIS A 248 21.05 19.82 -1.82
C HIS A 248 19.57 19.43 -1.74
N LEU A 249 19.28 18.29 -1.09
CA LEU A 249 18.05 18.04 -0.31
C LEU A 249 18.35 17.10 0.86
#